data_AF-A0A0F9KYE7-F1
#
_entry.id   AF-A0A0F9KYE7-F1
#
_cell.length_a   1.000
_cell.length_b   1.000
_cell.length_c   1.000
_cell.angle_alpha   90.00
_cell.angle_beta   90.00
_cell.angle_gamma   90.00
#
_symmetry.space_group_name_H-M   'P 1'
#
loop_
_entity.id
_entity.type
_entity.pdbx_description
1 polymer ?
#
loop_
_entity_poly.entity_id
_entity_poly.type
_entity_poly.pdbx_seq_one_letter_code
_entity_poly.pdbx_strand_id
1 'polypeptide(L)' 'MKIGKPVKKSEIPIGVRRESKYGSIWQAAAGLVDGEALPVEFAKTKEAIAFRANTETAQRLGLHLTLRGTTVYITKSGA' A
#
# COMPACT_ATOMS: atom_id res chain seq x y z
N MET A 1 -7.73 13.58 -29.60
CA MET A 1 -7.78 12.38 -28.73
C MET A 1 -7.78 11.14 -29.62
N LYS A 2 -7.01 10.09 -29.28
CA LYS A 2 -6.99 8.83 -30.05
C LYS A 2 -7.37 7.69 -29.10
N ILE A 3 -8.41 6.95 -29.45
CA ILE A 3 -8.86 5.76 -28.72
C ILE A 3 -8.24 4.54 -29.41
N GLY A 4 -7.58 3.69 -28.63
CA GLY A 4 -6.97 2.45 -29.14
C GLY A 4 -8.01 1.38 -29.50
N LYS A 5 -7.60 0.36 -30.25
CA LYS A 5 -8.45 -0.79 -30.56
C LYS A 5 -8.66 -1.66 -29.30
N PRO A 6 -9.84 -2.29 -29.14
CA PRO A 6 -10.08 -3.23 -28.05
C PRO A 6 -9.13 -4.45 -28.19
N VAL A 7 -8.49 -4.82 -27.08
CA VAL A 7 -7.56 -5.99 -27.00
C VAL A 7 -8.17 -7.08 -26.12
N LYS A 8 -7.84 -8.35 -26.39
CA LYS A 8 -8.29 -9.48 -25.56
C LYS A 8 -7.52 -9.48 -24.23
N LYS A 9 -8.14 -10.01 -23.17
CA LYS A 9 -7.56 -10.05 -21.81
C LYS A 9 -6.16 -10.67 -21.77
N SER A 10 -5.88 -11.66 -22.62
CA SER A 10 -4.57 -12.34 -22.73
C SER A 10 -3.49 -11.52 -23.45
N GLU A 11 -3.87 -10.48 -24.18
CA GLU A 11 -2.97 -9.58 -24.90
C GLU A 11 -2.67 -8.30 -24.10
N ILE A 12 -3.33 -8.11 -22.95
CA ILE A 12 -2.95 -7.10 -21.98
C ILE A 12 -1.62 -7.60 -21.40
N PRO A 13 -0.49 -6.92 -21.66
CA PRO A 13 0.78 -7.33 -21.08
C PRO A 13 0.57 -7.39 -19.57
N ILE A 14 0.81 -8.58 -18.99
CA ILE A 14 0.84 -8.76 -17.54
C ILE A 14 1.93 -7.79 -17.09
N GLY A 15 1.52 -6.62 -16.60
CA GLY A 15 2.45 -5.60 -16.17
C GLY A 15 3.42 -6.29 -15.23
N VAL A 16 4.71 -6.28 -15.60
CA VAL A 16 5.83 -6.74 -14.75
C VAL A 16 5.43 -6.37 -13.33
N ARG A 17 5.24 -7.37 -12.45
CA ARG A 17 4.87 -7.15 -11.04
C ARG A 17 5.82 -6.07 -10.54
N ARG A 18 5.38 -4.81 -10.59
CA ARG A 18 6.18 -3.70 -10.09
C ARG A 18 6.32 -4.07 -8.65
N GLU A 19 7.56 -4.31 -8.23
CA GLU A 19 7.93 -4.30 -6.83
C GLU A 19 7.15 -3.12 -6.25
N SER A 20 6.15 -3.45 -5.43
CA SER A 20 5.17 -2.42 -5.04
C SER A 20 6.01 -1.33 -4.39
N LYS A 21 5.82 -0.07 -4.78
CA LYS A 21 6.59 1.08 -4.27
C LYS A 21 6.71 1.08 -2.74
N TYR A 22 5.83 0.34 -2.07
CA TYR A 22 5.71 0.19 -0.63
C TYR A 22 5.96 -1.24 -0.10
N GLY A 23 6.53 -2.15 -0.91
CA GLY A 23 6.74 -3.55 -0.56
C GLY A 23 7.57 -3.72 0.71
N SER A 24 8.67 -2.98 0.84
CA SER A 24 9.52 -2.98 2.03
C SER A 24 8.78 -2.48 3.27
N ILE A 25 7.86 -1.52 3.12
CA ILE A 25 7.03 -1.01 4.22
C ILE A 25 6.08 -2.10 4.70
N TRP A 26 5.44 -2.82 3.77
CA TRP A 26 4.54 -3.92 4.12
C TRP A 26 5.27 -5.09 4.78
N GLN A 27 6.48 -5.41 4.33
CA GLN A 27 7.31 -6.45 4.94
C GLN A 27 7.71 -6.07 6.37
N ALA A 28 8.11 -4.83 6.61
CA ALA A 28 8.41 -4.32 7.94
C ALA A 28 7.17 -4.35 8.85
N ALA A 29 6.02 -3.91 8.33
CA ALA A 29 4.77 -3.91 9.09
C ALA A 29 4.23 -5.33 9.39
N ALA A 30 4.47 -6.31 8.51
CA ALA A 30 4.07 -7.70 8.74
C ALA A 30 4.77 -8.31 9.96
N GLY A 31 6.01 -7.89 10.23
CA GLY A 31 6.81 -8.33 11.38
C GLY A 31 6.44 -7.68 12.72
N LEU A 32 5.53 -6.71 12.75
CA LEU A 32 5.06 -6.10 13.99
C LEU A 32 4.39 -7.13 14.90
N VAL A 33 4.50 -6.90 16.20
CA VAL A 33 3.72 -7.60 17.24
C VAL A 33 2.40 -6.85 17.45
N ASP A 34 1.39 -7.53 17.99
CA ASP A 34 0.10 -6.92 18.29
C ASP A 34 0.22 -5.75 19.27
N GLY A 35 -0.44 -4.64 18.91
CA GLY A 35 -0.35 -3.38 19.65
C GLY A 35 0.81 -2.48 19.24
N GLU A 36 1.73 -2.95 18.39
CA GLU A 36 2.79 -2.10 17.84
C GLU A 36 2.32 -1.31 16.62
N ALA A 37 2.91 -0.12 16.46
CA ALA A 37 2.68 0.74 15.31
C ALA A 37 4.00 1.12 14.63
N LEU A 38 4.06 0.96 13.30
CA LEU A 38 5.16 1.44 12.47
C LEU A 38 4.81 2.81 11.88
N PRO A 39 5.49 3.89 12.28
CA PRO A 39 5.35 5.19 11.65
C PRO A 39 6.12 5.22 10.32
N VAL A 40 5.43 5.60 9.24
CA VAL A 40 6.01 5.74 7.90
C VAL A 40 5.80 7.18 7.45
N GLU A 41 6.88 7.95 7.49
CA GLU A 41 6.88 9.34 7.07
C GLU A 41 7.14 9.46 5.57
N PHE A 42 6.30 10.23 4.88
CA PHE A 42 6.44 10.52 3.46
C PHE A 42 6.85 11.96 3.25
N ALA A 43 7.66 12.22 2.22
CA ALA A 43 8.09 13.58 1.87
C ALA A 43 6.91 14.49 1.48
N LYS A 44 5.79 13.91 1.03
CA LYS A 44 4.60 14.64 0.57
C LYS A 44 3.33 14.02 1.11
N THR A 45 2.38 14.86 1.52
CA THR A 45 1.05 14.43 1.97
C THR A 45 0.33 13.57 0.92
N LYS A 46 0.48 13.91 -0.37
CA LYS A 46 -0.13 13.14 -1.48
C LYS A 46 0.37 11.69 -1.52
N GLU A 47 1.62 11.44 -1.17
CA GLU A 47 2.18 10.09 -1.12
C GLU A 47 1.68 9.32 0.10
N ALA A 48 1.59 9.98 1.25
CA ALA A 48 1.00 9.39 2.45
C ALA A 48 -0.47 8.98 2.23
N ILE A 49 -1.26 9.84 1.54
CA ILE A 49 -2.65 9.52 1.16
C ILE A 49 -2.69 8.35 0.18
N ALA A 50 -1.83 8.35 -0.84
CA ALA A 50 -1.75 7.26 -1.83
C ALA A 50 -1.34 5.93 -1.19
N PHE A 51 -0.43 5.95 -0.21
CA PHE A 51 -0.06 4.76 0.55
C PHE A 51 -1.23 4.27 1.40
N ARG A 52 -1.86 5.16 2.18
CA ARG A 52 -3.04 4.84 3.01
C ARG A 52 -4.20 4.26 2.19
N ALA A 53 -4.35 4.67 0.93
CA ALA A 53 -5.37 4.13 0.04
C ALA A 53 -5.20 2.63 -0.30
N ASN A 54 -4.03 2.02 -0.02
CA ASN A 54 -3.80 0.59 -0.19
C ASN A 54 -4.35 -0.23 0.99
N THR A 55 -5.64 -0.06 1.27
CA THR A 55 -6.32 -0.74 2.37
C THR A 55 -6.44 -2.24 2.16
N GLU A 56 -6.49 -2.72 0.91
CA GLU A 56 -6.58 -4.15 0.59
C GLU A 56 -5.35 -4.94 1.10
N THR A 57 -4.14 -4.41 0.89
CA THR A 57 -2.91 -5.03 1.37
C THR A 57 -2.84 -5.00 2.89
N ALA A 58 -3.22 -3.89 3.51
CA ALA A 58 -3.24 -3.76 4.96
C ALA A 58 -4.23 -4.75 5.61
N GLN A 59 -5.46 -4.85 5.09
CA GLN A 59 -6.47 -5.78 5.59
C GLN A 59 -6.01 -7.23 5.48
N ARG A 60 -5.40 -7.61 4.35
CA ARG A 60 -4.86 -8.97 4.17
C ARG A 60 -3.79 -9.34 5.20
N LEU A 61 -3.09 -8.34 5.74
CA LEU A 61 -2.03 -8.49 6.74
C LEU A 61 -2.51 -8.24 8.18
N GLY A 62 -3.80 -7.93 8.39
CA GLY A 62 -4.33 -7.59 9.72
C GLY A 62 -3.85 -6.23 10.25
N LEU A 63 -3.49 -5.32 9.34
CA LEU A 63 -2.92 -4.01 9.67
C LEU A 63 -3.95 -2.89 9.54
N HIS A 64 -3.85 -1.91 10.42
CA HIS A 64 -4.67 -0.71 10.42
C HIS A 64 -3.82 0.53 10.08
N LEU A 65 -4.29 1.34 9.13
CA LEU A 65 -3.56 2.52 8.63
C LEU A 65 -4.20 3.82 9.12
N THR A 66 -3.46 4.59 9.91
CA THR A 66 -3.87 5.93 10.37
C THR A 66 -2.96 7.00 9.80
N LEU A 67 -3.51 8.04 9.16
CA LEU A 67 -2.73 9.17 8.64
C LEU A 67 -2.76 10.35 9.61
N ARG A 68 -1.60 10.91 9.95
CA ARG A 68 -1.47 12.21 10.62
C ARG A 68 -0.45 13.07 9.89
N GLY A 69 -0.91 14.14 9.26
CA GLY A 69 -0.05 15.01 8.45
C GLY A 69 0.53 14.26 7.26
N THR A 70 1.86 14.10 7.24
CA THR A 70 2.63 13.37 6.22
C THR A 70 3.02 11.95 6.64
N THR A 71 2.60 11.51 7.83
CA THR A 71 3.02 10.24 8.43
C THR A 71 1.85 9.26 8.54
N VAL A 72 2.06 8.04 8.05
CA VAL A 72 1.10 6.94 8.17
C VAL A 72 1.57 5.98 9.25
N TYR A 73 0.74 5.79 10.26
CA TYR A 73 0.93 4.83 11.33
C TYR A 73 0.26 3.52 10.94
N ILE A 74 1.06 2.46 10.80
CA ILE A 74 0.60 1.12 10.49
C ILE A 74 0.57 0.33 11.79
N THR A 75 -0.61 0.08 12.33
CA THR A 75 -0.78 -0.63 13.60
C THR A 75 -1.19 -2.07 13.35
N LYS A 76 -0.61 -3.03 14.06
CA LYS A 76 -1.11 -4.41 14.04
C LYS A 76 -2.15 -4.59 15.13
N SER A 77 -3.38 -4.83 14.71
CA SER A 77 -4.46 -5.17 15.63
C SER A 77 -4.61 -6.68 15.63
N GLY A 78 -4.40 -7.29 16.79
CA GLY A 78 -4.62 -8.71 16.99
C GLY A 78 -6.10 -8.97 16.80
N ALA A 79 -6.42 -9.79 15.82
CA ALA A 79 -7.74 -10.39 15.72
C ALA A 79 -7.88 -11.50 16.77
#